data_AF-A0A662YDF8-F1
#
_entry.id   AF-A0A662YDF8-F1
#
_cell.length_a   1.000
_cell.length_b   1.000
_cell.length_c   1.000
_cell.angle_alpha   90.00
_cell.angle_beta   90.00
_cell.angle_gamma   90.00
#
_symmetry.space_group_name_H-M   'P 1'
#
loop_
_entity.id
_entity.type
_entity.pdbx_description
1 polymer ?
#
loop_
_entity_poly.entity_id
_entity_poly.type
_entity_poly.pdbx_seq_one_letter_code
_entity_poly.pdbx_strand_id
1 'polypeptide(L)'
;MAPRLRLALLQEEAEICRVAAMEAASYPADEAASESGIRFRQQSAGAFFWVAYLQHEDKETLVGFVNGTLSAQDELEEETMSQHDPAGALLCIHSVVVDPAYRRQGLAAQMLKQYVRGVCETQPQVKRMMLIAKAYLVQFYVNCGFAVTRLSPVIHGQDPWFELALDCEAARRPSIVQVDAFTSEAYQGNPAAVVLLAPAAFHKPEASAWMLDVARENNLSETAYIAPRTPSPSTPADTVEYDLRWFTPAVEVTLCGHATLSTAFALHDAGHVTKDQTLHFHTLSGVLVCRFEIDPENQKLLVLMDFPEQSVESAGSNVKLSEVATALGIHQDAIVDVKKATTDLLVHVTREGFAALAPDFLQLGTMEARGIAVTAEAPLANASSADIQSRFFAPQVGINEDPVTGSTHCALGPYWGKLLKKTTLRCQQSTPVRGGHISMDLVAAGPGRVLLKGEGVIVLRGQLTSSP
;
A
#
# COMPACT_ATOMS: atom_id res chain seq x y z
N MET A 1 -12.13 -22.69 3.26
CA MET A 1 -11.22 -21.70 2.64
C MET A 1 -11.59 -21.57 1.18
N ALA A 2 -11.55 -20.36 0.61
CA ALA A 2 -11.71 -20.20 -0.84
C ALA A 2 -10.50 -20.84 -1.54
N PRO A 3 -10.69 -21.51 -2.69
CA PRO A 3 -9.59 -22.12 -3.42
C PRO A 3 -8.60 -21.04 -3.91
N ARG A 4 -7.30 -21.28 -3.72
CA ARG A 4 -6.23 -20.33 -4.03
C ARG A 4 -5.51 -20.75 -5.32
N LEU A 5 -5.35 -19.82 -6.25
CA LEU A 5 -4.58 -20.04 -7.47
C LEU A 5 -3.09 -19.78 -7.19
N ARG A 6 -2.23 -20.77 -7.48
CA ARG A 6 -0.76 -20.69 -7.39
C ARG A 6 -0.17 -20.92 -8.78
N LEU A 7 0.74 -20.05 -9.22
CA LEU A 7 1.52 -20.30 -10.44
C LEU A 7 2.92 -20.82 -10.10
N ALA A 8 3.48 -21.64 -10.98
CA ALA A 8 4.86 -22.11 -10.93
C ALA A 8 5.41 -22.37 -12.32
N LEU A 9 6.74 -22.48 -12.45
CA LEU A 9 7.37 -22.91 -13.69
C LEU A 9 7.06 -24.39 -13.96
N LEU A 10 6.81 -24.74 -15.22
CA LEU A 10 6.64 -26.14 -15.63
C LEU A 10 7.99 -26.87 -15.63
N GLN A 11 8.14 -27.84 -14.73
CA GLN A 11 9.40 -28.59 -14.57
C GLN A 11 9.23 -30.11 -14.76
N GLU A 12 8.05 -30.66 -14.49
CA GLU A 12 7.86 -32.11 -14.48
C GLU A 12 7.42 -32.65 -15.84
N GLU A 13 8.07 -33.73 -16.28
CA GLU A 13 7.78 -34.41 -17.55
C GLU A 13 6.34 -34.93 -17.63
N ALA A 14 5.80 -35.45 -16.52
CA ALA A 14 4.42 -35.92 -16.46
C ALA A 14 3.39 -34.80 -16.70
N GLU A 15 3.75 -33.56 -16.33
CA GLU A 15 2.90 -32.39 -16.50
C GLU A 15 2.95 -31.84 -17.92
N ILE A 16 4.08 -31.98 -18.63
CA ILE A 16 4.21 -31.58 -20.04
C ILE A 16 3.17 -32.30 -20.90
N CYS A 17 3.00 -33.62 -20.72
CA CYS A 17 1.98 -34.39 -21.43
C CYS A 17 0.57 -33.90 -21.14
N ARG A 18 0.28 -33.55 -19.89
CA ARG A 18 -1.04 -33.03 -19.47
C ARG A 18 -1.31 -31.63 -20.04
N VAL A 19 -0.29 -30.77 -20.08
CA VAL A 19 -0.33 -29.45 -20.71
C VAL A 19 -0.58 -29.56 -22.21
N ALA A 20 0.10 -30.47 -22.91
CA ALA A 20 -0.14 -30.72 -24.33
C ALA A 20 -1.56 -31.21 -24.61
N ALA A 21 -2.11 -32.08 -23.75
CA ALA A 21 -3.51 -32.51 -23.86
C ALA A 21 -4.50 -31.34 -23.62
N MET A 22 -4.22 -30.47 -22.66
CA MET A 22 -5.02 -29.27 -22.41
C MET A 22 -4.97 -28.27 -23.59
N GLU A 23 -3.82 -28.09 -24.22
CA GLU A 23 -3.66 -27.28 -25.44
C GLU A 23 -4.56 -27.82 -26.56
N ALA A 24 -4.42 -29.10 -26.89
CA ALA A 24 -5.18 -29.75 -27.96
C ALA A 24 -6.69 -29.74 -27.71
N ALA A 25 -7.13 -29.75 -26.45
CA ALA A 25 -8.55 -29.63 -26.09
C ALA A 25 -9.07 -28.17 -26.11
N SER A 26 -8.18 -27.18 -26.17
CA SER A 26 -8.53 -25.76 -26.03
C SER A 26 -8.54 -24.99 -27.34
N TYR A 27 -7.82 -25.47 -28.35
CA TYR A 27 -7.72 -24.85 -29.67
C TYR A 27 -8.16 -25.83 -30.78
N PRO A 28 -8.66 -25.32 -31.92
CA PRO A 28 -8.79 -26.10 -33.15
C PRO A 28 -7.47 -26.79 -33.54
N ALA A 29 -7.54 -27.93 -34.24
CA ALA A 29 -6.36 -28.74 -34.55
C ALA A 29 -5.30 -28.02 -35.42
N ASP A 30 -5.72 -27.03 -36.21
CA ASP A 30 -4.86 -26.17 -37.04
C ASP A 30 -4.30 -24.94 -36.28
N GLU A 31 -4.79 -24.68 -35.07
CA GLU A 31 -4.36 -23.57 -34.19
C GLU A 31 -3.57 -24.09 -32.97
N ALA A 32 -3.80 -25.34 -32.54
CA ALA A 32 -3.17 -25.92 -31.35
C ALA A 32 -1.68 -26.19 -31.56
N ALA A 33 -0.85 -25.87 -30.54
CA ALA A 33 0.55 -26.27 -30.55
C ALA A 33 0.67 -27.81 -30.49
N SER A 34 1.60 -28.37 -31.27
CA SER A 34 1.95 -29.79 -31.16
C SER A 34 2.63 -30.09 -29.83
N GLU A 35 2.61 -31.35 -29.39
CA GLU A 35 3.37 -31.78 -28.20
C GLU A 35 4.87 -31.44 -28.32
N SER A 36 5.45 -31.59 -29.52
CA SER A 36 6.84 -31.19 -29.78
C SER A 36 7.05 -29.68 -29.61
N GLY A 37 6.09 -28.84 -29.99
CA GLY A 37 6.12 -27.40 -29.77
C GLY A 37 6.03 -27.04 -28.29
N ILE A 38 5.14 -27.69 -27.53
CA ILE A 38 5.05 -27.52 -26.08
C ILE A 38 6.38 -27.89 -25.40
N ARG A 39 6.97 -29.03 -25.79
CA ARG A 39 8.28 -29.47 -25.29
C ARG A 39 9.39 -28.49 -25.61
N PHE A 40 9.46 -28.01 -26.85
CA PHE A 40 10.44 -27.00 -27.25
C PHE A 40 10.33 -25.74 -26.39
N ARG A 41 9.11 -25.21 -26.20
CA ARG A 41 8.90 -24.00 -25.38
C ARG A 41 9.28 -24.24 -23.92
N GLN A 42 8.98 -25.40 -23.36
CA GLN A 42 9.36 -25.73 -21.98
C GLN A 42 10.89 -25.83 -21.83
N GLN A 43 11.58 -26.46 -22.78
CA GLN A 43 13.03 -26.67 -22.73
C GLN A 43 13.83 -25.41 -23.05
N SER A 44 13.43 -24.65 -24.07
CA SER A 44 14.15 -23.49 -24.57
C SER A 44 13.71 -22.19 -23.90
N ALA A 45 12.45 -22.07 -23.49
CA ALA A 45 11.86 -20.85 -22.93
C ALA A 45 11.18 -21.09 -21.57
N GLY A 46 11.68 -22.05 -20.78
CA GLY A 46 11.05 -22.50 -19.53
C GLY A 46 10.78 -21.39 -18.51
N ALA A 47 11.59 -20.32 -18.48
CA ALA A 47 11.35 -19.14 -17.64
C ALA A 47 10.01 -18.43 -17.93
N PHE A 48 9.44 -18.65 -19.12
CA PHE A 48 8.18 -18.09 -19.60
C PHE A 48 7.06 -19.12 -19.68
N PHE A 49 7.30 -20.37 -19.24
CA PHE A 49 6.31 -21.44 -19.21
C PHE A 49 5.80 -21.67 -17.78
N TRP A 50 4.62 -21.13 -17.48
CA TRP A 50 4.04 -21.14 -16.15
C TRP A 50 2.76 -21.98 -16.15
N VAL A 51 2.63 -22.86 -15.17
CA VAL A 51 1.45 -23.68 -14.89
C VAL A 51 0.72 -23.14 -13.66
N ALA A 52 -0.61 -23.28 -13.66
CA ALA A 52 -1.48 -22.80 -12.61
C ALA A 52 -2.13 -23.96 -11.85
N TYR A 53 -1.98 -23.98 -10.54
CA TYR A 53 -2.58 -24.95 -9.63
C TYR A 53 -3.68 -24.30 -8.82
N LEU A 54 -4.82 -24.98 -8.74
CA LEU A 54 -5.87 -24.65 -7.79
C LEU A 54 -5.64 -25.46 -6.52
N GLN A 55 -5.31 -24.77 -5.43
CA GLN A 55 -5.19 -25.35 -4.10
C GLN A 55 -6.56 -25.41 -3.44
N HIS A 56 -6.98 -26.60 -3.03
CA HIS A 56 -8.15 -26.81 -2.19
C HIS A 56 -7.81 -27.88 -1.14
N GLU A 57 -7.81 -27.49 0.14
CA GLU A 57 -7.31 -28.32 1.25
C GLU A 57 -5.86 -28.79 0.96
N ASP A 58 -5.55 -30.08 1.13
CA ASP A 58 -4.22 -30.65 0.91
C ASP A 58 -3.99 -31.14 -0.54
N LYS A 59 -4.83 -30.72 -1.50
CA LYS A 59 -4.72 -31.13 -2.91
C LYS A 59 -4.42 -29.94 -3.82
N GLU A 60 -3.41 -30.12 -4.67
CA GLU A 60 -3.12 -29.25 -5.80
C GLU A 60 -3.59 -29.89 -7.10
N THR A 61 -4.37 -29.15 -7.87
CA THR A 61 -4.80 -29.59 -9.21
C THR A 61 -4.31 -28.61 -10.26
N LEU A 62 -3.56 -29.09 -11.26
CA LEU A 62 -3.20 -28.30 -12.42
C LEU A 62 -4.47 -27.93 -13.23
N VAL A 63 -4.75 -26.63 -13.34
CA VAL A 63 -5.99 -26.11 -13.94
C VAL A 63 -5.76 -25.24 -15.19
N GLY A 64 -4.50 -24.91 -15.50
CA GLY A 64 -4.18 -24.10 -16.67
C GLY A 64 -2.69 -23.81 -16.81
N PHE A 65 -2.33 -23.09 -17.87
CA PHE A 65 -0.97 -22.65 -18.12
C PHE A 65 -0.91 -21.42 -19.04
N VAL A 66 0.24 -20.74 -19.00
CA VAL A 66 0.65 -19.69 -19.94
C VAL A 66 2.06 -20.00 -20.42
N ASN A 67 2.31 -19.90 -21.72
CA ASN A 67 3.66 -20.04 -22.27
C ASN A 67 3.96 -19.01 -23.35
N GLY A 68 5.24 -18.75 -23.57
CA GLY A 68 5.72 -17.83 -24.59
C GLY A 68 7.18 -18.05 -24.94
N THR A 69 7.65 -17.36 -25.98
CA THR A 69 9.06 -17.29 -26.36
C THR A 69 9.51 -15.84 -26.47
N LEU A 70 10.82 -15.61 -26.37
CA LEU A 70 11.40 -14.30 -26.57
C LEU A 70 11.80 -14.12 -28.03
N SER A 71 11.65 -12.90 -28.51
CA SER A 71 12.09 -12.46 -29.83
C SER A 71 12.98 -11.23 -29.71
N ALA A 72 14.01 -11.16 -30.55
CA ALA A 72 14.81 -9.96 -30.76
C ALA A 72 14.12 -8.95 -31.70
N GLN A 73 13.08 -9.37 -32.41
CA GLN A 73 12.26 -8.50 -33.24
C GLN A 73 11.17 -7.81 -32.40
N ASP A 74 10.71 -6.65 -32.87
CA ASP A 74 9.69 -5.84 -32.18
C ASP A 74 8.25 -6.14 -32.63
N GLU A 75 8.08 -6.98 -33.65
CA GLU A 75 6.78 -7.35 -34.22
C GLU A 75 6.49 -8.85 -34.06
N LEU A 76 5.20 -9.20 -34.07
CA LEU A 76 4.74 -10.58 -33.98
C LEU A 76 4.48 -11.13 -35.39
N GLU A 77 5.46 -11.84 -35.91
CA GLU A 77 5.42 -12.55 -37.20
C GLU A 77 5.51 -14.08 -36.98
N GLU A 78 5.12 -14.88 -37.96
CA GLU A 78 5.14 -16.36 -37.86
C GLU A 78 6.53 -16.90 -37.48
N GLU A 79 7.61 -16.31 -38.02
CA GLU A 79 8.98 -16.67 -37.68
C GLU A 79 9.31 -16.40 -36.21
N THR A 80 8.89 -15.26 -35.67
CA THR A 80 9.09 -14.89 -34.25
C THR A 80 8.36 -15.79 -33.28
N MET A 81 7.32 -16.50 -33.74
CA MET A 81 6.58 -17.45 -32.92
C MET A 81 7.20 -18.86 -32.89
N SER A 82 8.17 -19.12 -33.77
CA SER A 82 8.80 -20.43 -33.94
C SER A 82 10.15 -20.60 -33.23
N GLN A 83 10.75 -19.49 -32.79
CA GLN A 83 12.08 -19.46 -32.18
C GLN A 83 12.06 -18.85 -30.78
N HIS A 84 13.13 -19.08 -30.03
CA HIS A 84 13.38 -18.44 -28.74
C HIS A 84 14.76 -17.78 -28.79
N ASP A 85 14.79 -16.46 -28.62
CA ASP A 85 16.02 -15.69 -28.43
C ASP A 85 16.17 -15.30 -26.95
N PRO A 86 17.08 -15.91 -26.18
CA PRO A 86 17.28 -15.57 -24.77
C PRO A 86 17.64 -14.10 -24.50
N ALA A 87 18.15 -13.36 -25.50
CA ALA A 87 18.48 -11.94 -25.41
C ALA A 87 17.34 -11.03 -25.89
N GLY A 88 16.23 -11.59 -26.36
CA GLY A 88 15.08 -10.86 -26.86
C GLY A 88 14.38 -10.01 -25.81
N ALA A 89 13.84 -8.86 -26.24
CA ALA A 89 13.10 -7.93 -25.38
C ALA A 89 11.57 -8.05 -25.53
N LEU A 90 11.09 -8.74 -26.57
CA LEU A 90 9.68 -9.00 -26.81
C LEU A 90 9.32 -10.42 -26.36
N LEU A 91 8.34 -10.55 -25.46
CA LEU A 91 7.75 -11.84 -25.11
C LEU A 91 6.49 -12.10 -25.95
N CYS A 92 6.58 -13.07 -26.86
CA CYS A 92 5.45 -13.57 -27.63
C CYS A 92 4.73 -14.64 -26.82
N ILE A 93 3.55 -14.33 -26.28
CA ILE A 93 2.70 -15.30 -25.56
C ILE A 93 1.93 -16.13 -26.60
N HIS A 94 2.11 -17.44 -26.53
CA HIS A 94 1.56 -18.38 -27.51
C HIS A 94 0.27 -19.03 -27.06
N SER A 95 0.18 -19.38 -25.77
CA SER A 95 -0.99 -20.07 -25.22
C SER A 95 -1.37 -19.48 -23.88
N VAL A 96 -2.69 -19.29 -23.67
CA VAL A 96 -3.29 -18.96 -22.38
C VAL A 96 -4.47 -19.90 -22.19
N VAL A 97 -4.26 -20.98 -21.45
CA VAL A 97 -5.19 -22.11 -21.40
C VAL A 97 -5.67 -22.35 -19.99
N VAL A 98 -6.99 -22.48 -19.84
CA VAL A 98 -7.64 -23.02 -18.64
C VAL A 98 -8.39 -24.28 -19.05
N ASP A 99 -8.19 -25.33 -18.27
CA ASP A 99 -8.87 -26.61 -18.44
C ASP A 99 -10.40 -26.38 -18.54
N PRO A 100 -11.09 -26.99 -19.53
CA PRO A 100 -12.53 -26.82 -19.72
C PRO A 100 -13.38 -26.95 -18.46
N ALA A 101 -13.02 -27.84 -17.53
CA ALA A 101 -13.76 -28.06 -16.29
C ALA A 101 -13.71 -26.85 -15.31
N TYR A 102 -12.73 -25.96 -15.49
CA TYR A 102 -12.45 -24.83 -14.60
C TYR A 102 -12.71 -23.46 -15.25
N ARG A 103 -13.23 -23.44 -16.48
CA ARG A 103 -13.57 -22.19 -17.20
C ARG A 103 -14.74 -21.46 -16.54
N ARG A 104 -14.87 -20.16 -16.86
CA ARG A 104 -15.93 -19.25 -16.36
C ARG A 104 -15.95 -19.01 -14.85
N GLN A 105 -14.86 -19.33 -14.15
CA GLN A 105 -14.66 -19.09 -12.72
C GLN A 105 -13.70 -17.92 -12.44
N GLY A 106 -13.35 -17.13 -13.46
CA GLY A 106 -12.39 -16.02 -13.35
C GLY A 106 -10.91 -16.43 -13.32
N LEU A 107 -10.60 -17.72 -13.32
CA LEU A 107 -9.23 -18.25 -13.20
C LEU A 107 -8.29 -17.79 -14.32
N ALA A 108 -8.76 -17.70 -15.57
CA ALA A 108 -7.93 -17.24 -16.68
C ALA A 108 -7.40 -15.81 -16.46
N ALA A 109 -8.24 -14.90 -15.96
CA ALA A 109 -7.85 -13.53 -15.69
C ALA A 109 -6.89 -13.45 -14.49
N GLN A 110 -7.14 -14.23 -13.43
CA GLN A 110 -6.23 -14.32 -12.28
C GLN A 110 -4.87 -14.87 -12.69
N MET A 111 -4.84 -15.94 -13.48
CA MET A 111 -3.64 -16.58 -14.00
C MET A 111 -2.83 -15.61 -14.86
N LEU A 112 -3.45 -14.98 -15.87
CA LEU A 112 -2.74 -14.09 -16.78
C LEU A 112 -2.20 -12.83 -16.05
N LYS A 113 -2.97 -12.25 -15.12
CA LYS A 113 -2.49 -11.12 -14.31
C LYS A 113 -1.30 -11.50 -13.42
N GLN A 114 -1.34 -12.69 -12.80
CA GLN A 114 -0.20 -13.20 -12.01
C GLN A 114 1.02 -13.49 -12.91
N TYR A 115 0.81 -14.05 -14.10
CA TYR A 115 1.89 -14.28 -15.08
C TYR A 115 2.55 -12.98 -15.52
N VAL A 116 1.76 -11.99 -15.98
CA VAL A 116 2.27 -10.68 -16.40
C VAL A 116 3.08 -10.03 -15.28
N ARG A 117 2.53 -10.00 -14.07
CA ARG A 117 3.22 -9.45 -12.89
C ARG A 117 4.53 -10.19 -12.61
N GLY A 118 4.50 -11.52 -12.57
CA GLY A 118 5.68 -12.34 -12.31
C GLY A 118 6.78 -12.16 -13.35
N VAL A 119 6.44 -12.09 -14.63
CA VAL A 119 7.41 -11.81 -15.69
C VAL A 119 7.95 -10.38 -15.59
N CYS A 120 7.10 -9.38 -15.35
CA CYS A 120 7.56 -7.99 -15.17
C CYS A 120 8.53 -7.87 -13.98
N GLU A 121 8.28 -8.58 -12.88
CA GLU A 121 9.13 -8.56 -11.68
C GLU A 121 10.44 -9.36 -11.85
N THR A 122 10.42 -10.49 -12.56
CA THR A 122 11.56 -11.42 -12.62
C THR A 122 12.40 -11.33 -13.90
N GLN A 123 11.87 -10.72 -14.97
CA GLN A 123 12.49 -10.68 -16.29
C GLN A 123 12.63 -9.23 -16.77
N PRO A 124 13.56 -8.43 -16.22
CA PRO A 124 13.70 -7.00 -16.55
C PRO A 124 14.02 -6.73 -18.03
N GLN A 125 14.60 -7.71 -18.74
CA GLN A 125 14.87 -7.62 -20.18
C GLN A 125 13.60 -7.56 -21.05
N VAL A 126 12.48 -8.10 -20.56
CA VAL A 126 11.21 -8.07 -21.30
C VAL A 126 10.66 -6.65 -21.23
N LYS A 127 10.64 -5.96 -22.36
CA LYS A 127 10.09 -4.60 -22.45
C LYS A 127 8.63 -4.61 -22.90
N ARG A 128 8.24 -5.63 -23.66
CA ARG A 128 6.88 -5.75 -24.20
C ARG A 128 6.44 -7.21 -24.19
N MET A 129 5.14 -7.43 -23.95
CA MET A 129 4.47 -8.71 -24.19
C MET A 129 3.50 -8.55 -25.34
N MET A 130 3.44 -9.52 -26.25
CA MET A 130 2.48 -9.53 -27.34
C MET A 130 1.80 -10.88 -27.47
N LEU A 131 0.56 -10.84 -27.92
CA LEU A 131 -0.24 -12.01 -28.24
C LEU A 131 -1.23 -11.67 -29.35
N ILE A 132 -1.78 -12.72 -29.96
CA ILE A 132 -2.91 -12.60 -30.88
C ILE A 132 -4.17 -13.17 -30.24
N ALA A 133 -5.32 -12.54 -30.50
CA ALA A 133 -6.60 -13.01 -29.99
C ALA A 133 -7.73 -12.88 -31.02
N LYS A 134 -8.68 -13.82 -30.98
CA LYS A 134 -9.96 -13.69 -31.70
C LYS A 134 -10.78 -12.53 -31.12
N ALA A 135 -11.62 -11.92 -31.95
CA ALA A 135 -12.41 -10.73 -31.60
C ALA A 135 -13.15 -10.85 -30.26
N TYR A 136 -13.78 -12.00 -29.99
CA TYR A 136 -14.55 -12.24 -28.77
C TYR A 136 -13.70 -12.36 -27.48
N LEU A 137 -12.37 -12.50 -27.60
CA LEU A 137 -11.42 -12.55 -26.49
C LEU A 137 -10.68 -11.23 -26.27
N VAL A 138 -10.77 -10.26 -27.19
CA VAL A 138 -10.05 -8.98 -27.08
C VAL A 138 -10.34 -8.30 -25.74
N GLN A 139 -11.62 -8.18 -25.36
CA GLN A 139 -11.99 -7.52 -24.10
C GLN A 139 -11.44 -8.25 -22.86
N PHE A 140 -11.28 -9.59 -22.92
CA PHE A 140 -10.67 -10.34 -21.83
C PHE A 140 -9.21 -9.94 -21.61
N TYR A 141 -8.43 -9.82 -22.69
CA TYR A 141 -7.02 -9.41 -22.62
C TYR A 141 -6.86 -7.93 -22.25
N VAL A 142 -7.75 -7.06 -22.74
CA VAL A 142 -7.80 -5.65 -22.31
C VAL A 142 -8.02 -5.53 -20.80
N ASN A 143 -8.92 -6.33 -20.23
CA ASN A 143 -9.13 -6.39 -18.78
C ASN A 143 -7.93 -6.96 -17.99
N CYS A 144 -6.95 -7.53 -18.68
CA CYS A 144 -5.68 -8.02 -18.13
C CYS A 144 -4.49 -7.07 -18.38
N GLY A 145 -4.73 -5.88 -18.97
CA GLY A 145 -3.72 -4.83 -19.15
C GLY A 145 -3.13 -4.72 -20.56
N PHE A 146 -3.61 -5.53 -21.52
CA PHE A 146 -3.18 -5.43 -22.91
C PHE A 146 -3.96 -4.34 -23.66
N ALA A 147 -3.37 -3.80 -24.71
CA ALA A 147 -4.03 -2.87 -25.64
C ALA A 147 -4.01 -3.45 -27.05
N VAL A 148 -5.09 -3.27 -27.81
CA VAL A 148 -5.15 -3.65 -29.23
C VAL A 148 -4.21 -2.74 -30.02
N THR A 149 -3.29 -3.33 -30.78
CA THR A 149 -2.33 -2.58 -31.62
C THR A 149 -2.85 -2.47 -33.05
N ARG A 150 -3.19 -3.62 -33.66
CA ARG A 150 -3.63 -3.72 -35.06
C ARG A 150 -4.38 -5.04 -35.32
N LEU A 151 -4.89 -5.18 -36.54
CA LEU A 151 -5.25 -6.49 -37.08
C LEU A 151 -3.96 -7.29 -37.33
N SER A 152 -3.93 -8.54 -36.87
CA SER A 152 -2.75 -9.41 -36.99
C SER A 152 -2.46 -9.72 -38.46
N PRO A 153 -1.20 -9.59 -38.91
CA PRO A 153 -0.78 -10.11 -40.21
C PRO A 153 -0.67 -11.64 -40.22
N VAL A 154 -0.50 -12.26 -39.04
CA VAL A 154 -0.47 -13.72 -38.87
C VAL A 154 -1.89 -14.27 -38.98
N ILE A 155 -2.09 -15.18 -39.93
CA ILE A 155 -3.36 -15.86 -40.18
C ILE A 155 -3.26 -17.30 -39.64
N HIS A 156 -4.03 -17.59 -38.59
CA HIS A 156 -4.26 -18.96 -38.11
C HIS A 156 -5.76 -19.27 -38.25
N GLY A 157 -6.11 -20.30 -39.04
CA GLY A 157 -7.51 -20.64 -39.32
C GLY A 157 -8.21 -19.66 -40.29
N GLN A 158 -9.54 -19.59 -40.21
CA GLN A 158 -10.38 -18.82 -41.15
C GLN A 158 -10.72 -17.39 -40.69
N ASP A 159 -10.63 -17.12 -39.39
CA ASP A 159 -11.05 -15.85 -38.79
C ASP A 159 -9.86 -14.88 -38.62
N PRO A 160 -10.08 -13.56 -38.75
CA PRO A 160 -9.04 -12.57 -38.49
C PRO A 160 -8.71 -12.47 -37.00
N TRP A 161 -7.43 -12.29 -36.70
CA TRP A 161 -6.91 -12.13 -35.34
C TRP A 161 -6.55 -10.68 -35.05
N PHE A 162 -6.64 -10.26 -33.80
CA PHE A 162 -6.14 -8.97 -33.32
C PHE A 162 -4.82 -9.16 -32.61
N GLU A 163 -3.86 -8.30 -32.90
CA GLU A 163 -2.62 -8.22 -32.14
C GLU A 163 -2.84 -7.32 -30.93
N LEU A 164 -2.37 -7.78 -29.77
CA LEU A 164 -2.44 -7.03 -28.51
C LEU A 164 -1.07 -6.97 -27.86
N ALA A 165 -0.76 -5.83 -27.26
CA ALA A 165 0.52 -5.59 -26.60
C ALA A 165 0.33 -5.06 -25.17
N LEU A 166 1.26 -5.41 -24.29
CA LEU A 166 1.41 -4.83 -22.96
C LEU A 166 2.82 -4.27 -22.83
N ASP A 167 2.92 -3.02 -22.37
CA ASP A 167 4.18 -2.34 -22.07
C ASP A 167 4.64 -2.75 -20.67
N CYS A 168 5.68 -3.59 -20.61
CA CYS A 168 6.22 -4.10 -19.35
C CYS A 168 7.01 -3.04 -18.60
N GLU A 169 7.61 -2.07 -19.30
CA GLU A 169 8.32 -0.97 -18.67
C GLU A 169 7.33 -0.04 -17.96
N ALA A 170 6.21 0.28 -18.61
CA ALA A 170 5.11 1.00 -17.98
C ALA A 170 4.47 0.19 -16.85
N ALA A 171 4.31 -1.13 -16.99
CA ALA A 171 3.74 -1.97 -15.94
C ALA A 171 4.62 -2.09 -14.68
N ARG A 172 5.94 -1.92 -14.81
CA ARG A 172 6.89 -1.90 -13.68
C ARG A 172 6.91 -0.59 -12.90
N ARG A 173 6.34 0.48 -13.47
CA ARG A 173 6.34 1.79 -12.82
C ARG A 173 5.49 1.76 -11.55
N PRO A 174 6.02 2.21 -10.40
CA PRO A 174 5.30 2.16 -9.13
C PRO A 174 3.99 2.96 -9.17
N SER A 175 2.92 2.38 -8.63
CA SER A 175 1.69 3.13 -8.37
C SER A 175 1.88 4.03 -7.16
N ILE A 176 1.37 5.24 -7.24
CA ILE A 176 1.32 6.20 -6.14
C ILE A 176 -0.13 6.58 -5.86
N VAL A 177 -0.50 6.58 -4.58
CA VAL A 177 -1.83 6.98 -4.12
C VAL A 177 -1.66 8.01 -3.03
N GLN A 178 -2.39 9.12 -3.10
CA GLN A 178 -2.43 10.08 -2.01
C GLN A 178 -3.70 9.87 -1.20
N VAL A 179 -3.53 9.74 0.11
CA VAL A 179 -4.59 9.54 1.09
C VAL A 179 -4.56 10.68 2.08
N ASP A 180 -5.70 11.28 2.35
CA ASP A 180 -5.86 12.14 3.53
C ASP A 180 -6.28 11.25 4.71
N ALA A 181 -5.41 11.11 5.70
CA ALA A 181 -5.63 10.29 6.90
C ALA A 181 -6.40 11.05 7.98
N PHE A 182 -7.10 10.29 8.83
CA PHE A 182 -7.91 10.78 9.96
C PHE A 182 -9.05 11.69 9.54
N THR A 183 -9.56 11.51 8.32
CA THR A 183 -10.69 12.27 7.80
C THR A 183 -11.53 11.42 6.86
N SER A 184 -12.77 11.84 6.70
CA SER A 184 -13.70 11.30 5.71
C SER A 184 -13.97 12.25 4.54
N GLU A 185 -13.40 13.46 4.63
CA GLU A 185 -13.56 14.53 3.66
C GLU A 185 -12.23 14.80 2.98
N ALA A 186 -12.26 14.88 1.64
CA ALA A 186 -11.09 15.21 0.86
C ALA A 186 -10.55 16.60 1.26
N TYR A 187 -9.23 16.73 1.24
CA TYR A 187 -8.47 17.93 1.58
C TYR A 187 -8.52 18.34 3.05
N GLN A 188 -9.09 17.50 3.92
CA GLN A 188 -8.97 17.58 5.36
C GLN A 188 -7.93 16.56 5.86
N GLY A 189 -7.82 16.33 7.17
CA GLY A 189 -6.90 15.35 7.72
C GLY A 189 -5.43 15.63 7.43
N ASN A 190 -4.61 14.58 7.46
CA ASN A 190 -3.17 14.66 7.17
C ASN A 190 -2.82 13.89 5.88
N PRO A 191 -2.38 14.58 4.80
CA PRO A 191 -2.06 13.92 3.53
C PRO A 191 -0.77 13.10 3.62
N ALA A 192 -0.82 11.87 3.12
CA ALA A 192 0.37 11.07 2.82
C ALA A 192 0.29 10.45 1.43
N ALA A 193 1.44 10.42 0.75
CA ALA A 193 1.61 9.62 -0.45
C ALA A 193 1.99 8.19 -0.07
N VAL A 194 1.44 7.21 -0.77
CA VAL A 194 1.71 5.78 -0.59
C VAL A 194 2.17 5.23 -1.94
N VAL A 195 3.41 4.73 -1.98
CA VAL A 195 4.02 4.17 -3.17
C VAL A 195 4.17 2.66 -3.00
N LEU A 196 3.52 1.91 -3.89
CA LEU A 196 3.59 0.45 -3.90
C LEU A 196 4.72 -0.02 -4.81
N LEU A 197 5.69 -0.72 -4.22
CA LEU A 197 6.88 -1.23 -4.90
C LEU A 197 6.85 -2.76 -4.98
N ALA A 198 7.47 -3.28 -6.04
CA ALA A 198 7.83 -4.70 -6.08
C ALA A 198 8.91 -5.00 -5.02
N PRO A 199 8.92 -6.19 -4.40
CA PRO A 199 9.91 -6.55 -3.38
C PRO A 199 11.36 -6.40 -3.86
N ALA A 200 11.63 -6.69 -5.13
CA ALA A 200 12.93 -6.53 -5.73
C ALA A 200 13.39 -5.06 -5.82
N ALA A 201 12.47 -4.14 -6.15
CA ALA A 201 12.77 -2.71 -6.23
C ALA A 201 12.96 -2.08 -4.85
N PHE A 202 12.15 -2.48 -3.88
CA PHE A 202 12.19 -1.96 -2.51
C PHE A 202 13.53 -2.23 -1.81
N HIS A 203 14.15 -3.39 -2.07
CA HIS A 203 15.38 -3.84 -1.42
C HIS A 203 16.67 -3.54 -2.21
N LYS A 204 16.58 -2.79 -3.31
CA LYS A 204 17.78 -2.36 -4.06
C LYS A 204 18.68 -1.44 -3.21
N PRO A 205 20.01 -1.50 -3.39
CA PRO A 205 20.93 -0.57 -2.72
C PRO A 205 20.59 0.90 -2.96
N GLU A 206 20.18 1.25 -4.18
CA GLU A 206 19.82 2.60 -4.60
C GLU A 206 18.41 3.06 -4.15
N ALA A 207 17.59 2.16 -3.60
CA ALA A 207 16.19 2.44 -3.28
C ALA A 207 16.02 3.59 -2.28
N SER A 208 16.88 3.69 -1.26
CA SER A 208 16.79 4.74 -0.25
C SER A 208 16.98 6.14 -0.83
N ALA A 209 17.91 6.30 -1.79
CA ALA A 209 18.15 7.58 -2.44
C ALA A 209 16.96 7.98 -3.32
N TRP A 210 16.43 7.03 -4.09
CA TRP A 210 15.24 7.24 -4.92
C TRP A 210 13.99 7.56 -4.07
N MET A 211 13.77 6.84 -2.97
CA MET A 211 12.65 7.09 -2.04
C MET A 211 12.73 8.49 -1.43
N LEU A 212 13.93 8.97 -1.11
CA LEU A 212 14.11 10.32 -0.60
C LEU A 212 13.83 11.38 -1.68
N ASP A 213 14.27 11.16 -2.92
CA ASP A 213 14.01 12.08 -4.03
C ASP A 213 12.51 12.20 -4.35
N VAL A 214 11.78 11.07 -4.37
CA VAL A 214 10.33 11.06 -4.56
C VAL A 214 9.60 11.73 -3.39
N ALA A 215 10.05 11.51 -2.15
CA ALA A 215 9.46 12.17 -0.99
C ALA A 215 9.67 13.70 -1.03
N ARG A 216 10.84 14.15 -1.51
CA ARG A 216 11.14 15.55 -1.72
C ARG A 216 10.29 16.19 -2.81
N GLU A 217 10.07 15.48 -3.92
CA GLU A 217 9.22 15.93 -5.01
C GLU A 217 7.74 16.04 -4.59
N ASN A 218 7.23 15.06 -3.83
CA ASN A 218 5.86 15.08 -3.31
C ASN A 218 5.62 16.22 -2.32
N ASN A 219 6.65 16.59 -1.54
CA ASN A 219 6.63 17.67 -0.55
C ASN A 219 5.42 17.62 0.40
N LEU A 220 5.03 16.40 0.81
CA LEU A 220 4.06 16.14 1.88
C LEU A 220 4.80 15.92 3.21
N SER A 221 4.06 15.86 4.33
CA SER A 221 4.65 15.51 5.63
C SER A 221 5.43 14.20 5.52
N GLU A 222 4.80 13.15 4.95
CA GLU A 222 5.45 11.88 4.68
C GLU A 222 5.01 11.25 3.35
N THR A 223 5.96 10.57 2.71
CA THR A 223 5.69 9.54 1.69
C THR A 223 6.03 8.17 2.27
N ALA A 224 5.05 7.26 2.24
CA ALA A 224 5.20 5.86 2.61
C ALA A 224 5.56 5.01 1.38
N TYR A 225 6.51 4.10 1.56
CA TYR A 225 6.87 3.10 0.55
C TYR A 225 6.58 1.72 1.11
N ILE A 226 5.92 0.89 0.33
CA ILE A 226 5.48 -0.43 0.77
C ILE A 226 5.79 -1.51 -0.26
N ALA A 227 6.23 -2.67 0.21
CA ALA A 227 6.40 -3.87 -0.61
C ALA A 227 5.86 -5.12 0.09
N PRO A 228 5.20 -6.05 -0.63
CA PRO A 228 4.70 -7.29 -0.04
C PRO A 228 5.85 -8.21 0.37
N ARG A 229 5.67 -8.94 1.46
CA ARG A 229 6.59 -10.00 1.90
C ARG A 229 6.01 -11.37 1.58
N THR A 230 6.90 -12.32 1.32
CA THR A 230 6.51 -13.73 1.30
C THR A 230 6.13 -14.13 2.73
N PRO A 231 4.91 -14.65 2.97
CA PRO A 231 4.51 -15.07 4.32
C PRO A 231 5.47 -16.11 4.88
N SER A 232 5.84 -15.99 6.15
CA SER A 232 6.56 -17.05 6.87
C SER A 232 5.61 -18.23 7.10
N PRO A 233 6.10 -19.49 7.16
CA PRO A 233 5.29 -20.64 7.58
C PRO A 233 4.65 -20.47 8.97
N SER A 234 5.20 -19.57 9.80
CA SER A 234 4.68 -19.22 11.12
C SER A 234 3.64 -18.09 11.11
N THR A 235 3.44 -17.42 9.97
CA THR A 235 2.48 -16.32 9.85
C THR A 235 1.06 -16.87 9.88
N PRO A 236 0.15 -16.34 10.73
CA PRO A 236 -1.24 -16.77 10.76
C PRO A 236 -1.92 -16.62 9.38
N ALA A 237 -2.89 -17.49 9.08
CA ALA A 237 -3.52 -17.55 7.76
C ALA A 237 -4.29 -16.28 7.38
N ASP A 238 -4.76 -15.51 8.37
CA ASP A 238 -5.46 -14.23 8.22
C ASP A 238 -4.50 -13.03 8.25
N THR A 239 -3.19 -13.26 8.33
CA THR A 239 -2.17 -12.22 8.43
C THR A 239 -1.42 -12.07 7.11
N VAL A 240 -1.21 -10.82 6.71
CA VAL A 240 -0.38 -10.45 5.55
C VAL A 240 0.78 -9.58 6.01
N GLU A 241 1.95 -9.82 5.42
CA GLU A 241 3.19 -9.16 5.81
C GLU A 241 3.69 -8.24 4.69
N TYR A 242 4.15 -7.05 5.09
CA TYR A 242 4.66 -6.03 4.19
C TYR A 242 5.89 -5.36 4.82
N ASP A 243 6.86 -4.97 4.01
CA ASP A 243 7.89 -4.02 4.41
C ASP A 243 7.35 -2.60 4.21
N LEU A 244 7.60 -1.71 5.18
CA LEU A 244 7.11 -0.34 5.17
C LEU A 244 8.18 0.63 5.66
N ARG A 245 8.39 1.70 4.88
CA ARG A 245 9.32 2.80 5.17
C ARG A 245 8.61 4.14 4.98
N TRP A 246 9.02 5.15 5.74
CA TRP A 246 8.46 6.51 5.63
C TRP A 246 9.57 7.53 5.49
N PHE A 247 9.35 8.47 4.58
CA PHE A 247 10.29 9.55 4.33
C PHE A 247 9.56 10.87 4.43
N THR A 248 10.13 11.78 5.19
CA THR A 248 9.88 13.22 5.00
C THR A 248 10.64 13.68 3.75
N PRO A 249 10.46 14.93 3.29
CA PRO A 249 11.28 15.50 2.20
C PRO A 249 12.80 15.52 2.49
N ALA A 250 13.20 15.33 3.75
CA ALA A 250 14.59 15.45 4.20
C ALA A 250 15.23 14.14 4.66
N VAL A 251 14.47 13.22 5.27
CA VAL A 251 15.03 12.04 5.94
C VAL A 251 14.01 10.91 6.09
N GLU A 252 14.51 9.67 6.17
CA GLU A 252 13.73 8.51 6.61
C GLU A 252 13.42 8.61 8.10
N VAL A 253 12.16 8.37 8.49
CA VAL A 253 11.73 8.37 9.89
C VAL A 253 11.44 6.96 10.36
N THR A 254 11.67 6.69 11.64
CA THR A 254 11.53 5.34 12.19
C THR A 254 10.07 4.96 12.45
N LEU A 255 9.16 5.93 12.58
CA LEU A 255 7.75 5.71 12.90
C LEU A 255 6.89 6.87 12.36
N CYS A 256 5.78 6.57 11.67
CA CYS A 256 4.78 7.57 11.29
C CYS A 256 3.36 7.00 11.36
N GLY A 257 2.49 7.60 12.18
CA GLY A 257 1.12 7.13 12.37
C GLY A 257 0.21 7.33 11.15
N HIS A 258 0.08 8.57 10.65
CA HIS A 258 -0.89 8.88 9.59
C HIS A 258 -0.52 8.21 8.25
N ALA A 259 0.77 8.09 7.94
CA ALA A 259 1.23 7.40 6.74
C ALA A 259 1.09 5.87 6.87
N THR A 260 1.16 5.30 8.08
CA THR A 260 0.79 3.90 8.35
C THR A 260 -0.70 3.68 8.07
N LEU A 261 -1.56 4.56 8.60
CA LEU A 261 -3.01 4.52 8.33
C LEU A 261 -3.28 4.57 6.83
N SER A 262 -2.69 5.57 6.16
CA SER A 262 -2.82 5.79 4.72
C SER A 262 -2.42 4.56 3.92
N THR A 263 -1.34 3.90 4.34
CA THR A 263 -0.85 2.67 3.70
C THR A 263 -1.83 1.51 3.84
N ALA A 264 -2.33 1.26 5.06
CA ALA A 264 -3.32 0.21 5.28
C ALA A 264 -4.63 0.48 4.51
N PHE A 265 -5.09 1.74 4.52
CA PHE A 265 -6.28 2.16 3.78
C PHE A 265 -6.10 2.00 2.26
N ALA A 266 -4.96 2.44 1.71
CA ALA A 266 -4.64 2.30 0.29
C ALA A 266 -4.58 0.83 -0.17
N LEU A 267 -4.00 -0.06 0.66
CA LEU A 267 -4.00 -1.49 0.37
C LEU A 267 -5.41 -2.08 0.33
N HIS A 268 -6.28 -1.68 1.26
CA HIS A 268 -7.67 -2.13 1.28
C HIS A 268 -8.45 -1.59 0.08
N ASP A 269 -8.34 -0.28 -0.21
CA ASP A 269 -8.99 0.37 -1.36
C ASP A 269 -8.58 -0.27 -2.70
N ALA A 270 -7.30 -0.61 -2.86
CA ALA A 270 -6.78 -1.29 -4.04
C ALA A 270 -7.15 -2.79 -4.11
N GLY A 271 -7.82 -3.33 -3.09
CA GLY A 271 -8.19 -4.75 -3.00
C GLY A 271 -7.01 -5.70 -2.78
N HIS A 272 -5.88 -5.19 -2.30
CA HIS A 272 -4.72 -6.02 -1.93
C HIS A 272 -4.93 -6.75 -0.60
N VAL A 273 -5.79 -6.22 0.27
CA VAL A 273 -6.17 -6.82 1.55
C VAL A 273 -7.67 -6.68 1.79
N THR A 274 -8.26 -7.58 2.58
CA THR A 274 -9.66 -7.50 3.00
C THR A 274 -9.76 -6.96 4.44
N LYS A 275 -10.95 -6.50 4.82
CA LYS A 275 -11.24 -6.02 6.18
C LYS A 275 -11.00 -7.07 7.29
N ASP A 276 -11.02 -8.35 6.94
CA ASP A 276 -10.88 -9.45 7.89
C ASP A 276 -9.42 -9.90 8.06
N GLN A 277 -8.49 -9.28 7.33
CA GLN A 277 -7.06 -9.57 7.44
C GLN A 277 -6.36 -8.64 8.43
N THR A 278 -5.35 -9.17 9.11
CA THR A 278 -4.41 -8.41 9.93
C THR A 278 -3.18 -8.07 9.10
N LEU A 279 -2.76 -6.80 9.11
CA LEU A 279 -1.57 -6.33 8.43
C LEU A 279 -0.41 -6.22 9.42
N HIS A 280 0.70 -6.86 9.10
CA HIS A 280 1.97 -6.70 9.78
C HIS A 280 2.93 -5.90 8.90
N PHE A 281 3.24 -4.68 9.33
CA PHE A 281 4.23 -3.83 8.68
C PHE A 281 5.58 -3.95 9.37
N HIS A 282 6.58 -4.45 8.65
CA HIS A 282 7.96 -4.54 9.11
C HIS A 282 8.67 -3.22 8.83
N THR A 283 9.10 -2.55 9.90
CA THR A 283 9.59 -1.17 9.87
C THR A 283 10.87 -1.04 10.71
N LEU A 284 11.54 0.10 10.66
CA LEU A 284 12.71 0.37 11.52
C LEU A 284 12.40 0.36 13.03
N SER A 285 11.14 0.63 13.41
CA SER A 285 10.69 0.56 14.81
C SER A 285 10.14 -0.81 15.21
N GLY A 286 10.33 -1.84 14.37
CA GLY A 286 9.75 -3.17 14.57
C GLY A 286 8.45 -3.39 13.80
N VAL A 287 7.66 -4.38 14.23
CA VAL A 287 6.41 -4.74 13.54
C VAL A 287 5.26 -3.87 14.07
N LEU A 288 4.61 -3.14 13.17
CA LEU A 288 3.37 -2.43 13.43
C LEU A 288 2.18 -3.27 12.96
N VAL A 289 1.14 -3.32 13.78
CA VAL A 289 -0.06 -4.12 13.50
C VAL A 289 -1.21 -3.18 13.13
N CYS A 290 -1.80 -3.43 11.96
CA CYS A 290 -3.02 -2.76 11.51
C CYS A 290 -4.16 -3.76 11.32
N ARG A 291 -5.37 -3.33 11.65
CA ARG A 291 -6.62 -4.08 11.44
C ARG A 291 -7.67 -3.13 10.90
N PHE A 292 -8.82 -3.69 10.53
CA PHE A 292 -9.96 -2.89 10.08
C PHE A 292 -11.19 -3.15 10.95
N GLU A 293 -12.03 -2.14 11.05
CA GLU A 293 -13.36 -2.20 11.67
C GLU A 293 -14.33 -1.43 10.78
N ILE A 294 -15.61 -1.83 10.77
CA ILE A 294 -16.67 -0.99 10.18
C ILE A 294 -17.34 -0.25 11.32
N ASP A 295 -17.31 1.07 11.26
CA ASP A 295 -18.02 1.90 12.22
C ASP A 295 -19.53 1.59 12.11
N PRO A 296 -20.17 1.10 13.20
CA PRO A 296 -21.57 0.72 13.16
C PRO A 296 -22.51 1.92 12.90
N GLU A 297 -22.11 3.14 13.28
CA GLU A 297 -22.95 4.33 13.18
C GLU A 297 -23.04 4.86 11.75
N ASN A 298 -21.93 4.89 11.02
CA ASN A 298 -21.83 5.51 9.69
C ASN A 298 -21.41 4.54 8.56
N GLN A 299 -21.16 3.27 8.89
CA GLN A 299 -20.74 2.21 7.97
C GLN A 299 -19.43 2.47 7.22
N LYS A 300 -18.57 3.35 7.75
CA LYS A 300 -17.25 3.64 7.17
C LYS A 300 -16.19 2.68 7.71
N LEU A 301 -15.15 2.49 6.90
CA LEU A 301 -13.99 1.68 7.28
C LEU A 301 -13.06 2.48 8.19
N LEU A 302 -12.81 1.95 9.38
CA LEU A 302 -11.79 2.43 10.29
C LEU A 302 -10.54 1.57 10.17
N VAL A 303 -9.39 2.21 10.06
CA VAL A 303 -8.09 1.57 10.24
C VAL A 303 -7.71 1.66 11.71
N LEU A 304 -7.42 0.51 12.31
CA LEU A 304 -7.00 0.35 13.69
C LEU A 304 -5.49 0.13 13.70
N MET A 305 -4.76 0.97 14.43
CA MET A 305 -3.30 0.90 14.55
C MET A 305 -2.89 0.72 16.00
N ASP A 306 -2.11 -0.32 16.27
CA ASP A 306 -1.66 -0.65 17.61
C ASP A 306 -0.28 -0.03 17.92
N PHE A 307 -0.26 0.96 18.82
CA PHE A 307 0.96 1.65 19.24
C PHE A 307 1.23 1.52 20.75
N PRO A 308 2.50 1.58 21.18
CA PRO A 308 2.81 1.69 22.60
C PRO A 308 2.28 3.02 23.15
N GLU A 309 1.75 2.99 24.38
CA GLU A 309 1.47 4.22 25.13
C GLU A 309 2.76 5.02 25.33
N GLN A 310 2.64 6.34 25.22
CA GLN A 310 3.72 7.24 25.61
C GLN A 310 3.41 7.80 26.99
N SER A 311 4.26 7.46 27.97
CA SER A 311 4.15 8.03 29.30
C SER A 311 4.49 9.52 29.27
N VAL A 312 3.75 10.27 30.09
CA VAL A 312 3.96 11.70 30.26
C VAL A 312 4.48 11.98 31.66
N GLU A 313 5.52 12.80 31.75
CA GLU A 313 6.15 13.20 33.01
C GLU A 313 6.06 14.71 33.19
N SER A 314 6.25 15.19 34.42
CA SER A 314 6.34 16.64 34.65
C SER A 314 7.48 17.22 33.80
N ALA A 315 7.22 18.32 33.09
CA ALA A 315 8.23 18.94 32.23
C ALA A 315 9.45 19.49 33.00
N GLY A 316 9.39 19.48 34.34
CA GLY A 316 10.48 19.91 35.22
C GLY A 316 10.59 21.43 35.33
N SER A 317 11.48 21.91 36.20
CA SER A 317 11.68 23.34 36.46
C SER A 317 12.33 24.11 35.30
N ASN A 318 12.92 23.39 34.33
CA ASN A 318 13.63 24.00 33.21
C ASN A 318 12.68 24.59 32.16
N VAL A 319 11.45 24.07 32.07
CA VAL A 319 10.42 24.61 31.17
C VAL A 319 9.71 25.77 31.87
N LYS A 320 10.01 27.00 31.46
CA LYS A 320 9.36 28.18 32.03
C LYS A 320 8.01 28.41 31.36
N LEU A 321 6.94 28.39 32.15
CA LEU A 321 5.57 28.63 31.67
C LEU A 321 5.42 29.97 30.93
N SER A 322 6.13 31.01 31.35
CA SER A 322 6.12 32.31 30.68
C SER A 322 6.69 32.26 29.26
N GLU A 323 7.73 31.44 29.03
CA GLU A 323 8.34 31.26 27.71
C GLU A 323 7.38 30.46 26.81
N VAL A 324 6.79 29.38 27.33
CA VAL A 324 5.77 28.59 26.63
C VAL A 324 4.56 29.47 26.25
N ALA A 325 4.03 30.25 27.19
CA ALA A 325 2.87 31.11 26.97
C ALA A 325 3.15 32.18 25.90
N THR A 326 4.33 32.82 25.96
CA THR A 326 4.76 33.81 24.97
C THR A 326 4.86 33.19 23.58
N ALA A 327 5.50 32.03 23.46
CA ALA A 327 5.67 31.33 22.19
C ALA A 327 4.33 30.83 21.60
N LEU A 328 3.33 30.55 22.44
CA LEU A 328 1.98 30.18 22.03
C LEU A 328 1.04 31.37 21.81
N GLY A 329 1.48 32.59 22.13
CA GLY A 329 0.68 33.82 22.00
C GLY A 329 -0.49 33.90 22.98
N ILE A 330 -0.39 33.28 24.16
CA ILE A 330 -1.45 33.22 25.17
C ILE A 330 -0.99 33.79 26.52
N HIS A 331 -1.94 34.10 27.40
CA HIS A 331 -1.63 34.45 28.78
C HIS A 331 -1.14 33.22 29.56
N GLN A 332 -0.17 33.39 30.45
CA GLN A 332 0.40 32.28 31.24
C GLN A 332 -0.65 31.54 32.07
N ASP A 333 -1.63 32.26 32.61
CA ASP A 333 -2.72 31.67 33.41
C ASP A 333 -3.66 30.76 32.60
N ALA A 334 -3.59 30.81 31.26
CA ALA A 334 -4.32 29.89 30.42
C ALA A 334 -3.69 28.49 30.36
N ILE A 335 -2.45 28.33 30.80
CA ILE A 335 -1.76 27.04 30.87
C ILE A 335 -2.14 26.33 32.17
N VAL A 336 -2.79 25.18 32.04
CA VAL A 336 -3.24 24.34 33.16
C VAL A 336 -2.13 23.38 33.60
N ASP A 337 -1.43 22.78 32.65
CA ASP A 337 -0.39 21.78 32.93
C ASP A 337 0.60 21.69 31.75
N VAL A 338 1.85 21.35 32.05
CA VAL A 338 2.88 21.08 31.04
C VAL A 338 3.59 19.79 31.39
N LYS A 339 3.59 18.86 30.42
CA LYS A 339 4.24 17.56 30.52
C LYS A 339 5.27 17.39 29.42
N LYS A 340 6.20 16.47 29.65
CA LYS A 340 7.13 15.96 28.63
C LYS A 340 6.70 14.56 28.21
N ALA A 341 6.60 14.32 26.91
CA ALA A 341 6.23 13.05 26.28
C ALA A 341 7.36 12.63 25.33
N THR A 342 8.26 11.76 25.78
CA THR A 342 9.46 11.35 25.02
C THR A 342 10.30 12.58 24.59
N THR A 343 10.16 13.04 23.34
CA THR A 343 10.85 14.22 22.79
C THR A 343 9.98 15.48 22.72
N ASP A 344 8.69 15.39 23.01
CA ASP A 344 7.71 16.45 22.81
C ASP A 344 7.27 17.07 24.14
N LEU A 345 6.74 18.29 24.08
CA LEU A 345 5.99 18.90 25.17
C LEU A 345 4.50 18.76 24.94
N LEU A 346 3.77 18.35 25.97
CA LEU A 346 2.31 18.38 26.01
C LEU A 346 1.91 19.57 26.89
N VAL A 347 1.21 20.54 26.31
CA VAL A 347 0.75 21.77 26.97
C VAL A 347 -0.77 21.73 27.05
N HIS A 348 -1.29 21.42 28.23
CA HIS A 348 -2.72 21.48 28.50
C HIS A 348 -3.10 22.92 28.84
N VAL A 349 -3.99 23.51 28.05
CA VAL A 349 -4.51 24.86 28.23
C VAL A 349 -6.02 24.85 28.48
N THR A 350 -6.55 25.96 28.98
CA THR A 350 -8.00 26.21 29.05
C THR A 350 -8.63 26.25 27.66
N ARG A 351 -9.95 26.08 27.56
CA ARG A 351 -10.69 26.20 26.29
C ARG A 351 -10.48 27.58 25.65
N GLU A 352 -10.51 28.62 26.46
CA GLU A 352 -10.30 30.00 26.06
C GLU A 352 -8.87 30.23 25.58
N GLY A 353 -7.88 29.67 26.29
CA GLY A 353 -6.48 29.68 25.88
C GLY A 353 -6.27 29.00 24.53
N PHE A 354 -6.89 27.84 24.32
CA PHE A 354 -6.80 27.09 23.07
C PHE A 354 -7.37 27.89 21.88
N ALA A 355 -8.53 28.53 22.07
CA ALA A 355 -9.15 29.37 21.05
C ALA A 355 -8.34 30.64 20.73
N ALA A 356 -7.52 31.10 21.68
CA ALA A 356 -6.68 32.30 21.55
C ALA A 356 -5.27 32.03 21.00
N LEU A 357 -4.91 30.78 20.69
CA LEU A 357 -3.56 30.41 20.25
C LEU A 357 -3.11 31.19 19.01
N ALA A 358 -2.01 31.92 19.16
CA ALA A 358 -1.33 32.67 18.11
C ALA A 358 0.17 32.30 18.12
N PRO A 359 0.53 31.09 17.65
CA PRO A 359 1.88 30.55 17.80
C PRO A 359 2.93 31.38 17.05
N ASP A 360 4.00 31.74 17.75
CA ASP A 360 5.22 32.28 17.17
C ASP A 360 6.17 31.10 16.84
N PHE A 361 6.15 30.68 15.57
CA PHE A 361 6.94 29.52 15.12
C PHE A 361 8.45 29.73 15.25
N LEU A 362 8.95 30.97 15.22
CA LEU A 362 10.37 31.24 15.43
C LEU A 362 10.74 30.98 16.89
N GLN A 363 9.93 31.45 17.84
CA GLN A 363 10.15 31.18 19.26
C GLN A 363 9.98 29.69 19.59
N LEU A 364 8.92 29.06 19.10
CA LEU A 364 8.69 27.62 19.28
C LEU A 364 9.87 26.79 18.74
N GLY A 365 10.51 27.22 17.64
CA GLY A 365 11.69 26.56 17.07
C GLY A 365 12.95 26.62 17.94
N THR A 366 12.99 27.49 18.95
CA THR A 366 14.11 27.59 19.90
C THR A 366 13.93 26.74 21.16
N MET A 367 12.74 26.17 21.37
CA MET A 367 12.45 25.38 22.56
C MET A 367 13.15 24.01 22.50
N GLU A 368 13.56 23.51 23.67
CA GLU A 368 14.23 22.21 23.80
C GLU A 368 13.24 21.02 23.74
N ALA A 369 12.50 20.93 22.63
CA ALA A 369 11.54 19.86 22.35
C ALA A 369 11.38 19.70 20.83
N ARG A 370 11.21 18.45 20.37
CA ARG A 370 10.96 18.15 18.95
C ARG A 370 9.66 18.82 18.48
N GLY A 371 8.62 18.78 19.30
CA GLY A 371 7.35 19.44 19.03
C GLY A 371 6.56 19.78 20.30
N ILE A 372 5.57 20.63 20.13
CA ILE A 372 4.67 21.16 21.15
C ILE A 372 3.24 20.76 20.79
N ALA A 373 2.71 19.79 21.54
CA ALA A 373 1.32 19.35 21.48
C ALA A 373 0.48 20.19 22.44
N VAL A 374 -0.29 21.13 21.91
CA VAL A 374 -1.22 21.92 22.73
C VAL A 374 -2.58 21.24 22.74
N THR A 375 -3.21 21.09 23.90
CA THR A 375 -4.47 20.38 24.05
C THR A 375 -5.39 21.03 25.06
N ALA A 376 -6.69 20.86 24.88
CA ALA A 376 -7.73 21.30 25.80
C ALA A 376 -8.91 20.33 25.73
N GLU A 377 -9.83 20.42 26.69
CA GLU A 377 -11.16 19.82 26.50
C GLU A 377 -11.81 20.43 25.25
N ALA A 378 -12.53 19.61 24.49
CA ALA A 378 -13.27 20.09 23.33
C ALA A 378 -14.42 21.04 23.78
N PRO A 379 -14.89 21.94 22.91
CA PRO A 379 -16.07 22.75 23.17
C PRO A 379 -17.29 21.85 23.43
N LEU A 380 -18.17 22.26 24.35
CA LEU A 380 -19.43 21.57 24.63
C LEU A 380 -20.42 21.83 23.48
N ALA A 381 -20.31 21.08 22.38
CA ALA A 381 -21.23 21.21 21.24
C ALA A 381 -21.72 19.83 20.76
N ASN A 382 -22.94 19.45 21.17
CA ASN A 382 -23.68 18.23 20.82
C ASN A 382 -23.00 16.87 21.13
N ALA A 383 -23.82 15.83 21.30
CA ALA A 383 -23.40 14.52 21.84
C ALA A 383 -22.46 13.70 20.94
N SER A 384 -22.20 14.12 19.70
CA SER A 384 -21.20 13.49 18.81
C SER A 384 -19.83 14.20 18.84
N SER A 385 -19.64 15.15 19.75
CA SER A 385 -18.42 15.96 19.86
C SER A 385 -17.19 15.13 20.23
N ALA A 386 -16.02 15.61 19.81
CA ALA A 386 -14.76 15.18 20.41
C ALA A 386 -14.78 15.42 21.93
N ASP A 387 -14.00 14.64 22.67
CA ASP A 387 -13.75 14.83 24.10
C ASP A 387 -12.69 15.90 24.32
N ILE A 388 -11.67 15.88 23.46
CA ILE A 388 -10.51 16.76 23.52
C ILE A 388 -10.22 17.33 22.14
N GLN A 389 -9.50 18.44 22.13
CA GLN A 389 -8.96 19.06 20.93
C GLN A 389 -7.45 19.24 21.07
N SER A 390 -6.75 19.24 19.93
CA SER A 390 -5.30 19.43 19.90
C SER A 390 -4.82 20.24 18.69
N ARG A 391 -3.63 20.84 18.84
CA ARG A 391 -2.78 21.39 17.78
C ARG A 391 -1.36 20.88 18.01
N PHE A 392 -0.59 20.69 16.94
CA PHE A 392 0.78 20.20 17.05
C PHE A 392 1.74 21.07 16.25
N PHE A 393 2.75 21.63 16.94
CA PHE A 393 3.73 22.53 16.36
C PHE A 393 5.13 21.92 16.44
N ALA A 394 5.85 21.79 15.34
CA ALA A 394 7.19 21.20 15.33
C ALA A 394 8.19 21.94 14.42
N PRO A 395 8.35 23.28 14.58
CA PRO A 395 9.23 24.08 13.72
C PRO A 395 10.70 23.63 13.76
N GLN A 396 11.16 23.01 14.85
CA GLN A 396 12.52 22.48 14.98
C GLN A 396 12.83 21.38 13.94
N VAL A 397 11.80 20.69 13.45
CA VAL A 397 11.92 19.65 12.40
C VAL A 397 11.31 20.11 11.06
N GLY A 398 11.13 21.43 10.88
CA GLY A 398 10.68 22.02 9.62
C GLY A 398 9.17 22.04 9.40
N ILE A 399 8.36 21.68 10.40
CA ILE A 399 6.90 21.64 10.30
C ILE A 399 6.31 22.65 11.29
N ASN A 400 5.92 23.83 10.82
CA ASN A 400 5.33 24.86 11.69
C ASN A 400 4.09 24.33 12.42
N GLU A 401 3.19 23.66 11.70
CA GLU A 401 2.00 23.03 12.26
C GLU A 401 1.60 21.78 11.47
N ASP A 402 1.42 20.66 12.16
CA ASP A 402 1.02 19.38 11.55
C ASP A 402 -0.51 19.21 11.60
N PRO A 403 -1.20 18.85 10.49
CA PRO A 403 -2.65 18.76 10.47
C PRO A 403 -3.23 17.76 11.47
N VAL A 404 -2.66 16.54 11.52
CA VAL A 404 -3.10 15.48 12.44
C VAL A 404 -1.92 14.56 12.79
N THR A 405 -1.52 14.54 14.06
CA THR A 405 -0.31 13.87 14.53
C THR A 405 -0.62 12.61 15.31
N GLY A 406 -0.64 11.45 14.64
CA GLY A 406 -0.99 10.17 15.28
C GLY A 406 -0.13 9.83 16.51
N SER A 407 1.18 10.05 16.46
CA SER A 407 2.10 9.73 17.57
C SER A 407 1.79 10.52 18.84
N THR A 408 1.40 11.79 18.71
CA THR A 408 1.01 12.65 19.85
C THR A 408 -0.18 12.07 20.62
N HIS A 409 -1.07 11.36 19.94
CA HIS A 409 -2.25 10.75 20.53
C HIS A 409 -1.91 9.54 21.42
N CYS A 410 -0.74 8.91 21.23
CA CYS A 410 -0.22 7.90 22.15
C CYS A 410 0.14 8.49 23.53
N ALA A 411 0.38 9.80 23.63
CA ALA A 411 0.59 10.52 24.89
C ALA A 411 -0.70 11.18 25.41
N LEU A 412 -1.50 11.79 24.51
CA LEU A 412 -2.76 12.44 24.87
C LEU A 412 -3.78 11.44 25.44
N GLY A 413 -3.85 10.23 24.87
CA GLY A 413 -4.74 9.17 25.31
C GLY A 413 -4.61 8.86 26.81
N PRO A 414 -3.46 8.36 27.29
CA PRO A 414 -3.27 8.06 28.71
C PRO A 414 -3.30 9.29 29.62
N TYR A 415 -2.93 10.48 29.13
CA TYR A 415 -3.05 11.73 29.89
C TYR A 415 -4.52 12.10 30.16
N TRP A 416 -5.32 12.23 29.11
CA TRP A 416 -6.72 12.64 29.21
C TRP A 416 -7.63 11.53 29.73
N GLY A 417 -7.31 10.26 29.46
CA GLY A 417 -8.09 9.12 29.95
C GLY A 417 -8.16 9.09 31.47
N LYS A 418 -7.06 9.46 32.14
CA LYS A 418 -6.99 9.62 33.61
C LYS A 418 -7.80 10.82 34.09
N LEU A 419 -7.67 11.97 33.42
CA LEU A 419 -8.36 13.21 33.80
C LEU A 419 -9.89 13.10 33.63
N LEU A 420 -10.34 12.58 32.49
CA LEU A 420 -11.75 12.44 32.14
C LEU A 420 -12.37 11.14 32.65
N LYS A 421 -11.57 10.23 33.20
CA LYS A 421 -11.98 8.89 33.65
C LYS A 421 -12.64 8.08 32.51
N LYS A 422 -12.05 8.15 31.31
CA LYS A 422 -12.51 7.46 30.10
C LYS A 422 -11.44 6.49 29.58
N THR A 423 -11.89 5.36 29.05
CA THR A 423 -11.04 4.34 28.40
C THR A 423 -11.04 4.47 26.87
N THR A 424 -12.03 5.17 26.33
CA THR A 424 -12.14 5.52 24.91
C THR A 424 -12.28 7.03 24.81
N LEU A 425 -11.50 7.64 23.93
CA LEU A 425 -11.47 9.09 23.74
C LEU A 425 -11.60 9.42 22.26
N ARG A 426 -12.44 10.40 21.94
CA ARG A 426 -12.50 11.01 20.61
C ARG A 426 -11.73 12.33 20.65
N CYS A 427 -10.78 12.51 19.74
CA CYS A 427 -9.99 13.72 19.63
C CYS A 427 -10.19 14.36 18.26
N GLN A 428 -10.23 15.69 18.24
CA GLN A 428 -10.09 16.48 17.02
C GLN A 428 -8.75 17.21 17.05
N GLN A 429 -7.87 16.93 16.09
CA GLN A 429 -6.71 17.79 15.83
C GLN A 429 -7.03 18.70 14.66
N SER A 430 -6.65 19.98 14.77
CA SER A 430 -6.89 20.92 13.68
C SER A 430 -5.79 21.96 13.57
N THR A 431 -5.63 22.45 12.35
CA THR A 431 -4.96 23.69 11.96
C THR A 431 -6.05 24.68 11.51
N PRO A 432 -5.73 25.95 11.23
CA PRO A 432 -6.68 26.88 10.63
C PRO A 432 -7.26 26.45 9.27
N VAL A 433 -6.62 25.50 8.57
CA VAL A 433 -6.98 25.12 7.18
C VAL A 433 -7.44 23.66 7.03
N ARG A 434 -7.01 22.77 7.92
CA ARG A 434 -7.27 21.33 7.89
C ARG A 434 -7.48 20.79 9.29
N GLY A 435 -8.30 19.77 9.45
CA GLY A 435 -8.38 19.01 10.69
C GLY A 435 -8.84 17.58 10.47
N GLY A 436 -8.72 16.77 11.50
CA GLY A 436 -9.14 15.37 11.46
C GLY A 436 -9.52 14.84 12.84
N HIS A 437 -10.09 13.65 12.83
CA HIS A 437 -10.62 12.98 14.01
C HIS A 437 -9.87 11.67 14.26
N ILE A 438 -9.49 11.46 15.51
CA ILE A 438 -8.83 10.25 15.98
C ILE A 438 -9.62 9.70 17.15
N SER A 439 -9.96 8.42 17.09
CA SER A 439 -10.45 7.70 18.27
C SER A 439 -9.30 6.92 18.90
N MET A 440 -9.20 6.96 20.23
CA MET A 440 -8.20 6.25 21.01
C MET A 440 -8.91 5.26 21.92
N ASP A 441 -8.47 4.00 21.90
CA ASP A 441 -8.90 2.99 22.88
C ASP A 441 -7.68 2.58 23.71
N LEU A 442 -7.76 2.79 25.03
CA LEU A 442 -6.68 2.58 26.00
C LEU A 442 -6.70 1.18 26.62
N VAL A 443 -7.62 0.31 26.20
CA VAL A 443 -7.82 -1.02 26.80
C VAL A 443 -7.74 -2.13 25.74
N ALA A 444 -8.31 -1.90 24.56
CA ALA A 444 -8.47 -2.95 23.53
C ALA A 444 -7.14 -3.56 23.06
N ALA A 445 -6.05 -2.78 23.02
CA ALA A 445 -4.71 -3.26 22.66
C ALA A 445 -3.95 -3.92 23.82
N GLY A 446 -4.55 -3.96 25.02
CA GLY A 446 -3.91 -4.47 26.24
C GLY A 446 -3.11 -3.40 27.00
N PRO A 447 -2.52 -3.76 28.15
CA PRO A 447 -1.86 -2.81 29.04
C PRO A 447 -0.66 -2.10 28.39
N GLY A 448 -0.58 -0.78 28.53
CA GLY A 448 0.55 0.03 28.05
C GLY A 448 0.52 0.27 26.54
N ARG A 449 -0.65 0.11 25.90
CA ARG A 449 -0.84 0.26 24.46
C ARG A 449 -2.08 1.11 24.17
N VAL A 450 -1.99 1.94 23.13
CA VAL A 450 -3.11 2.72 22.59
C VAL A 450 -3.45 2.19 21.22
N LEU A 451 -4.71 1.81 21.04
CA LEU A 451 -5.26 1.54 19.73
C LEU A 451 -5.79 2.85 19.14
N LEU A 452 -5.12 3.36 18.11
CA LEU A 452 -5.59 4.51 17.35
C LEU A 452 -6.52 4.03 16.25
N LYS A 453 -7.69 4.65 16.12
CA LYS A 453 -8.65 4.39 15.04
C LYS A 453 -8.86 5.66 14.24
N GLY A 454 -8.84 5.52 12.92
CA GLY A 454 -9.07 6.64 12.01
C GLY A 454 -9.60 6.20 10.65
N GLU A 455 -10.25 7.13 9.99
CA GLU A 455 -10.68 7.00 8.60
C GLU A 455 -9.59 7.46 7.62
N GLY A 456 -9.74 7.12 6.35
CA GLY A 456 -8.93 7.67 5.26
C GLY A 456 -9.79 7.94 4.03
N VAL A 457 -9.32 8.84 3.17
CA VAL A 457 -9.95 9.14 1.87
C VAL A 457 -8.89 9.25 0.78
N ILE A 458 -9.11 8.57 -0.35
CA ILE A 458 -8.22 8.69 -1.51
C ILE A 458 -8.51 10.00 -2.23
N VAL A 459 -7.49 10.85 -2.41
CA VAL A 459 -7.61 12.11 -3.16
C VAL A 459 -6.94 12.09 -4.52
N LEU A 460 -5.92 11.24 -4.71
CA LEU A 460 -5.21 11.10 -5.98
C LEU A 460 -4.74 9.66 -6.19
N ARG A 461 -4.83 9.19 -7.44
CA ARG A 461 -4.20 7.95 -7.90
C ARG A 461 -3.33 8.28 -9.10
N GLY A 462 -2.13 7.73 -9.16
CA GLY A 462 -1.18 7.98 -10.23
C GLY A 462 -0.13 6.89 -10.34
N GLN A 463 0.84 7.14 -11.21
CA GLN A 463 1.97 6.25 -11.45
C GLN A 463 3.24 7.08 -11.60
N LEU A 464 4.32 6.66 -10.94
CA LEU A 464 5.63 7.32 -11.07
C LEU A 464 6.26 7.00 -12.41
N THR A 465 7.08 7.90 -12.95
CA THR A 465 7.76 7.68 -14.24
C THR A 465 9.07 6.89 -14.12
N SER A 466 9.57 6.74 -12.89
CA SER A 466 10.79 6.00 -12.55
C SER A 466 10.55 5.02 -11.39
N SER A 467 11.53 4.14 -11.15
CA SER A 467 11.55 3.13 -10.08
C SER A 467 13.01 3.00 -9.60
N PRO A 468 13.27 2.54 -8.36
CA PRO A 468 14.61 2.20 -7.90
C PRO A 468 15.39 1.29 -8.83
#